data_AF-A0A5Z8ICY1-F1
#
_entry.id   AF-A0A5Z8ICY1-F1
#
_cell.length_a   1.000
_cell.length_b   1.000
_cell.length_c   1.000
_cell.angle_alpha   90.00
_cell.angle_beta   90.00
_cell.angle_gamma   90.00
#
_symmetry.space_group_name_H-M   'P 1'
#
loop_
_entity.id
_entity.type
_entity.pdbx_description
1 polymer ?
#
loop_
_entity_poly.entity_id
_entity_poly.type
_entity_poly.pdbx_seq_one_letter_code
_entity_poly.pdbx_strand_id
1 'polypeptide(L)' 'MEKSKILILTPRFPYPVVGGDRLRIYRICKELSKYYTLDLLSL' A
#
# COMPACT_ATOMS: atom_id res chain seq x y z
N MET A 1 -20.87 6.88 -2.58
CA MET A 1 -20.39 6.97 -1.18
C MET A 1 -18.92 7.24 -1.20
N GLU A 2 -18.43 8.13 -0.33
CA GLU A 2 -17.01 8.43 -0.24
C GLU A 2 -16.26 7.23 0.38
N LYS A 3 -15.13 6.82 -0.21
CA LYS A 3 -14.29 5.75 0.34
C LYS A 3 -13.54 6.28 1.57
N SER A 4 -13.59 5.55 2.68
CA SER A 4 -12.76 5.87 3.85
C SER A 4 -11.27 5.84 3.49
N LYS A 5 -10.46 6.65 4.19
CA LYS A 5 -9.03 6.79 3.94
C LYS A 5 -8.19 5.92 4.90
N ILE A 6 -7.12 5.33 4.39
CA ILE A 6 -6.13 4.58 5.16
C ILE A 6 -4.74 5.14 4.87
N LEU A 7 -3.99 5.48 5.93
CA LEU A 7 -2.56 5.78 5.84
C LEU A 7 -1.75 4.49 6.03
N ILE A 8 -0.97 4.14 5.02
CA ILE A 8 -0.05 3.00 5.03
C ILE A 8 1.34 3.48 5.42
N LEU A 9 1.88 2.94 6.52
CA LEU A 9 3.25 3.16 6.97
C LEU A 9 4.11 1.94 6.62
N THR A 10 5.16 2.13 5.85
CA THR A 10 6.07 1.06 5.43
C THR A 10 7.53 1.52 5.49
N PRO A 11 8.49 0.67 5.91
CA PRO A 11 9.90 1.05 5.95
C PRO A 11 10.54 1.22 4.56
N ARG A 12 9.89 0.74 3.49
CA ARG A 12 10.41 0.81 2.11
C ARG A 12 9.30 1.07 1.11
N PHE A 13 9.60 1.90 0.13
CA PHE A 13 8.72 2.10 -1.02
C PHE A 13 8.50 0.78 -1.78
N PRO A 14 7.26 0.44 -2.19
CA PRO A 14 6.91 -0.87 -2.76
C PRO A 14 7.46 -1.14 -4.16
N TYR A 15 8.21 -0.20 -4.75
CA TYR A 15 8.72 -0.30 -6.11
C TYR A 15 10.26 -0.34 -6.16
N PRO A 16 10.84 -1.07 -7.14
CA PRO A 16 10.17 -2.04 -8.01
C PRO A 16 9.62 -3.24 -7.21
N VAL A 17 8.55 -3.87 -7.70
CA VAL A 17 7.83 -4.95 -7.01
C VAL A 17 8.59 -6.28 -7.11
N VAL A 18 9.75 -6.32 -6.47
CA VAL A 18 10.67 -7.47 -6.40
C VAL A 18 11.07 -7.73 -4.95
N GLY A 19 11.33 -8.99 -4.60
CA GLY A 19 11.59 -9.37 -3.20
C GLY A 19 10.31 -9.48 -2.36
N GLY A 20 10.39 -10.25 -1.27
CA GLY A 20 9.22 -10.60 -0.46
C GLY A 20 8.62 -9.43 0.33
N ASP A 21 9.46 -8.51 0.80
CA ASP A 21 9.06 -7.32 1.56
C ASP A 21 8.20 -6.36 0.70
N ARG A 22 8.72 -5.97 -0.48
CA ARG A 22 8.02 -5.08 -1.40
C ARG A 22 6.77 -5.72 -2.00
N LEU A 23 6.84 -7.00 -2.36
CA LEU A 23 5.69 -7.74 -2.90
C LEU A 23 4.54 -7.83 -1.90
N ARG A 24 4.83 -8.03 -0.61
CA ARG A 24 3.82 -8.09 0.46
C ARG A 24 3.04 -6.78 0.54
N ILE A 25 3.74 -5.67 0.73
CA ILE A 25 3.07 -4.37 0.91
C ILE A 25 2.33 -3.94 -0.36
N TYR A 26 2.90 -4.20 -1.55
CA TYR A 26 2.23 -3.96 -2.83
C TYR A 26 0.90 -4.71 -2.94
N ARG A 27 0.88 -6.01 -2.63
CA ARG A 27 -0.33 -6.84 -2.71
C ARG A 27 -1.40 -6.40 -1.71
N ILE A 28 -1.00 -6.01 -0.50
CA ILE A 28 -1.92 -5.45 0.51
C ILE A 28 -2.54 -4.14 -0.01
N CYS A 29 -1.72 -3.20 -0.48
CA CYS A 29 -2.23 -1.93 -1.04
C CYS A 29 -3.14 -2.17 -2.26
N LYS A 30 -2.80 -3.13 -3.11
CA LYS A 30 -3.61 -3.48 -4.29
C LYS A 30 -5.00 -4.02 -3.92
N GLU A 31 -5.10 -4.80 -2.85
CA GLU A 31 -6.40 -5.31 -2.40
C GLU A 31 -7.21 -4.22 -1.68
N LEU A 32 -6.58 -3.46 -0.79
CA LEU A 32 -7.25 -2.42 -0.01
C LEU A 32 -7.74 -1.26 -0.87
N SER A 33 -7.03 -0.90 -1.95
CA SER A 33 -7.41 0.21 -2.84
C SER A 33 -8.76 -0.01 -3.57
N LYS A 34 -9.21 -1.26 -3.66
CA LYS A 34 -10.55 -1.60 -4.18
C LYS A 34 -11.65 -0.98 -3.33
N TYR A 35 -11.46 -0.90 -2.01
CA TYR A 35 -12.46 -0.49 -1.03
C TYR A 35 -12.16 0.89 -0.41
N TYR A 36 -10.88 1.25 -0.30
CA TYR A 36 -10.41 2.44 0.41
C TYR A 36 -9.57 3.35 -0.49
N THR A 37 -9.46 4.62 -0.09
CA THR A 37 -8.44 5.52 -0.62
C THR A 37 -7.18 5.36 0.23
N LEU A 38 -6.03 5.13 -0.40
CA LEU A 38 -4.78 4.85 0.30
C LEU A 38 -3.78 6.00 0.11
N ASP A 39 -3.22 6.46 1.21
CA ASP A 39 -2.01 7.29 1.22
C ASP A 39 -0.85 6.41 1.73
N LEU A 40 0.28 6.42 1.05
CA LEU A 40 1.45 5.62 1.42
C LEU A 40 2.60 6.54 1.82
N LEU A 41 3.08 6.36 3.06
CA LEU A 41 4.27 7.00 3.57
C LEU A 41 5.35 5.95 3.77
N SER A 42 6.50 6.18 3.14
CA SER A 42 7.69 5.35 3.30
C SER A 42 8.92 6.19 3.60
N LEU A 43 9.90 5.55 4.27
CA LEU A 43 11.27 6.06 4.38
C LEU A 43 12.02 5.96 3.04
#